data_AF-A0A537HXL5-F1
#
_entry.id   AF-A0A537HXL5-F1
#
_cell.length_a   1.000
_cell.length_b   1.000
_cell.length_c   1.000
_cell.angle_alpha   90.00
_cell.angle_beta   90.00
_cell.angle_gamma   90.00
#
_symmetry.space_group_name_H-M   'P 1'
#
loop_
_entity.id
_entity.type
_entity.pdbx_description
1 polymer ?
#
loop_
_entity_poly.entity_id
_entity_poly.type
_entity_poly.pdbx_seq_one_letter_code
_entity_poly.pdbx_strand_id
1 'polypeptide(L)'
;MILSCVKITIAMALLCIVGADPCLAQTELRMEALNRYTIVKSDTVLVFYAVKPVDKIDFDIGKKYYWYIKDTIITTQAAADGKILHGSFRKLFNDKNLAEEGTFDNGLKDGHWKSWYPGGNLKMMISWDKGEMNGEVIEYGENGMIMKKGKMKDNKFNGYIMTKQANGQFNKEIYKNGERENVKDK
;
A
#
# COMPACT_ATOMS: atom_id res chain seq x y z
N MET A 1 -29.38 15.70 -11.15
CA MET A 1 -28.64 16.27 -10.01
C MET A 1 -27.20 15.77 -10.08
N ILE A 2 -26.30 16.56 -10.64
CA ILE A 2 -24.88 16.19 -10.83
C ILE A 2 -24.15 16.66 -9.57
N LEU A 3 -23.66 15.73 -8.75
CA LEU A 3 -22.85 16.06 -7.58
C LEU A 3 -21.48 16.54 -8.05
N SER A 4 -21.19 17.81 -7.82
CA SER A 4 -19.93 18.46 -8.12
C SER A 4 -18.81 17.97 -7.20
N CYS A 5 -17.68 17.60 -7.79
CA CYS A 5 -16.45 17.20 -7.12
C CYS A 5 -15.86 18.40 -6.37
N VAL A 6 -15.84 18.36 -5.04
CA VAL A 6 -15.23 19.42 -4.20
C VAL A 6 -13.72 19.20 -4.18
N LYS A 7 -12.97 19.97 -4.96
CA LYS A 7 -11.51 20.05 -4.88
C LYS A 7 -11.13 20.89 -3.66
N ILE A 8 -10.57 20.25 -2.62
CA ILE A 8 -9.88 20.95 -1.52
C ILE A 8 -8.39 20.81 -1.78
N THR A 9 -7.76 21.85 -2.30
CA THR A 9 -6.30 21.96 -2.44
C THR A 9 -5.74 22.43 -1.10
N ILE A 10 -5.03 21.56 -0.38
CA ILE A 10 -4.22 21.97 0.77
C ILE A 10 -2.79 22.14 0.26
N ALA A 11 -2.38 23.39 0.05
CA ALA A 11 -0.98 23.71 -0.18
C ALA A 11 -0.27 23.76 1.17
N MET A 12 0.53 22.75 1.50
CA MET A 12 1.52 22.86 2.59
C MET A 12 2.68 23.70 2.06
N ALA A 13 2.70 24.98 2.43
CA ALA A 13 3.88 25.84 2.29
C ALA A 13 4.77 25.61 3.52
N LEU A 14 5.91 24.96 3.35
CA LEU A 14 7.00 24.98 4.34
C LEU A 14 7.72 26.33 4.22
N LEU A 15 7.57 27.17 5.23
CA LEU A 15 8.41 28.36 5.44
C LEU A 15 9.72 27.88 6.08
N CYS A 16 10.84 28.02 5.38
CA CYS A 16 12.17 27.98 6.01
C CYS A 16 12.92 29.28 5.65
N ILE A 17 13.23 30.05 6.68
CA ILE A 17 14.04 31.27 6.62
C ILE A 17 15.52 30.87 6.69
N VAL A 18 16.24 31.17 5.61
CA VAL A 18 17.65 31.56 5.43
C VAL A 18 18.75 30.87 6.28
N GLY A 19 19.65 30.17 5.59
CA GLY A 19 21.00 29.82 6.03
C GLY A 19 21.74 29.08 4.92
N ALA A 20 22.82 29.66 4.41
CA ALA A 20 23.48 29.24 3.18
C ALA A 20 24.32 27.96 3.35
N ASP A 21 24.15 27.01 2.42
CA ASP A 21 25.19 26.10 1.92
C ASP A 21 24.75 25.60 0.52
N PRO A 22 25.39 26.03 -0.59
CA PRO A 22 25.09 25.53 -1.93
C PRO A 22 25.86 24.24 -2.20
N CYS A 23 25.69 23.23 -1.35
CA CYS A 23 26.25 21.91 -1.60
C CYS A 23 25.44 20.87 -0.83
N LEU A 24 24.20 20.70 -1.25
CA LEU A 24 23.34 19.54 -1.14
C LEU A 24 22.00 20.02 -1.73
N ALA A 25 22.03 20.41 -3.01
CA ALA A 25 20.80 20.60 -3.76
C ALA A 25 20.14 19.23 -3.82
N GLN A 26 19.22 19.01 -2.89
CA GLN A 26 18.38 17.83 -2.81
C GLN A 26 17.91 17.49 -4.21
N THR A 27 18.26 16.29 -4.68
CA THR A 27 17.56 15.62 -5.77
C THR A 27 16.17 15.21 -5.28
N GLU A 28 15.42 16.15 -4.71
CA GLU A 28 13.99 16.00 -4.50
C GLU A 28 13.38 16.18 -5.88
N LEU A 29 12.94 15.07 -6.48
CA LEU A 29 12.06 15.10 -7.64
C LEU A 29 11.04 16.21 -7.40
N ARG A 30 11.10 17.23 -8.25
CA ARG A 30 10.20 18.37 -8.25
C ARG A 30 8.80 17.85 -8.54
N MET A 31 8.06 17.37 -7.54
CA MET A 31 6.74 16.81 -7.74
C MET A 31 5.73 17.95 -7.93
N GLU A 32 4.81 17.83 -8.90
CA GLU A 32 3.61 18.69 -8.88
C GLU A 32 2.90 18.51 -7.53
N ALA A 33 2.19 19.56 -7.07
CA ALA A 33 1.56 19.57 -5.75
C ALA A 33 0.78 18.28 -5.46
N LEU A 34 1.05 17.67 -4.30
CA LEU A 34 0.38 16.47 -3.83
C LEU A 34 -1.12 16.72 -3.66
N ASN A 35 -1.94 16.12 -4.52
CA ASN A 35 -3.38 16.38 -4.53
C ASN A 35 -4.13 15.22 -3.86
N ARG A 36 -5.06 15.57 -2.96
CA ARG A 36 -6.01 14.61 -2.37
C ARG A 36 -7.17 14.37 -3.33
N TYR A 37 -7.52 13.11 -3.54
CA TYR A 37 -8.66 12.66 -4.34
C TYR A 37 -9.61 11.85 -3.48
N THR A 38 -10.91 12.02 -3.76
CA THR A 38 -11.98 11.20 -3.17
C THR A 38 -12.84 10.65 -4.30
N ILE A 39 -12.96 9.32 -4.39
CA ILE A 39 -13.88 8.65 -5.32
C ILE A 39 -14.97 7.98 -4.50
N VAL A 40 -16.22 8.30 -4.78
CA VAL A 40 -17.39 7.65 -4.15
C VAL A 40 -18.01 6.71 -5.17
N LYS A 41 -18.03 5.41 -4.86
CA LYS A 41 -18.73 4.37 -5.60
C LYS A 41 -19.96 3.93 -4.79
N SER A 42 -20.77 3.04 -5.36
CA SER A 42 -22.00 2.55 -4.70
C SER A 42 -21.76 1.83 -3.37
N ASP A 43 -20.59 1.21 -3.22
CA ASP A 43 -20.25 0.33 -2.09
C ASP A 43 -18.99 0.75 -1.33
N THR A 44 -18.24 1.73 -1.85
CA THR A 44 -16.90 2.04 -1.38
C THR A 44 -16.57 3.52 -1.56
N VAL A 45 -15.78 4.06 -0.64
CA VAL A 45 -15.17 5.38 -0.76
C VAL A 45 -13.66 5.23 -0.78
N LEU A 46 -13.00 5.79 -1.78
CA LEU A 46 -11.54 5.84 -1.87
C LEU A 46 -11.08 7.25 -1.53
N VAL A 47 -10.09 7.36 -0.65
CA VAL A 47 -9.40 8.61 -0.33
C VAL A 47 -7.91 8.37 -0.51
N PHE A 48 -7.27 9.09 -1.41
CA PHE A 48 -5.87 8.87 -1.74
C PHE A 48 -5.20 10.15 -2.21
N TYR A 49 -3.88 10.12 -2.30
CA TYR A 49 -3.10 11.21 -2.86
C TYR A 49 -2.42 10.76 -4.15
N ALA A 50 -2.35 11.67 -5.11
CA ALA A 50 -1.69 11.42 -6.38
C ALA A 50 -1.01 12.69 -6.91
N VAL A 51 0.08 12.47 -7.66
CA VAL A 51 0.91 13.52 -8.26
C VAL A 51 1.02 13.27 -9.75
N LYS A 52 1.15 14.32 -10.54
CA LYS A 52 1.59 14.16 -11.92
C LYS A 52 3.11 14.04 -11.88
N PRO A 53 3.70 12.99 -12.47
CA PRO A 53 5.14 12.89 -12.53
C PRO A 53 5.71 14.02 -13.38
N VAL A 54 6.76 14.68 -12.88
CA VAL A 54 7.45 15.77 -13.59
C VAL A 54 8.48 15.23 -14.57
N ASP A 55 9.12 14.11 -14.23
CA ASP A 55 10.06 13.40 -15.08
C ASP A 55 9.50 12.07 -15.57
N LYS A 56 10.10 11.52 -16.62
CA LYS A 56 9.84 10.15 -17.04
C LYS A 56 10.23 9.21 -15.89
N ILE A 57 9.27 8.42 -15.42
CA ILE A 57 9.53 7.35 -14.45
C ILE A 57 10.11 6.17 -15.23
N ASP A 58 11.23 5.64 -14.76
CA ASP A 58 11.73 4.34 -15.23
C ASP A 58 10.94 3.23 -14.54
N PHE A 59 10.21 2.43 -15.32
CA PHE A 59 9.32 1.41 -14.79
C PHE A 59 10.02 0.06 -14.75
N ASP A 60 10.06 -0.54 -13.57
CA ASP A 60 10.50 -1.92 -13.41
C ASP A 60 9.36 -2.87 -13.85
N ILE A 61 9.63 -3.65 -14.91
CA ILE A 61 8.67 -4.61 -15.50
C ILE A 61 8.20 -5.65 -14.47
N GLY A 62 9.01 -5.94 -13.45
CA GLY A 62 8.66 -6.86 -12.36
C GLY A 62 7.67 -6.27 -11.34
N LYS A 63 7.45 -4.95 -11.36
CA LYS A 63 6.67 -4.22 -10.36
C LYS A 63 5.29 -3.80 -10.87
N LYS A 64 4.39 -3.57 -9.93
CA LYS A 64 3.03 -3.10 -10.20
C LYS A 64 2.89 -1.67 -9.73
N TYR A 65 2.56 -0.77 -10.65
CA TYR A 65 2.38 0.64 -10.40
C TYR A 65 0.89 1.00 -10.38
N TYR A 66 0.52 1.88 -9.45
CA TYR A 66 -0.82 2.35 -9.21
C TYR A 66 -0.91 3.83 -9.60
N TRP A 67 -1.84 4.15 -10.48
CA TRP A 67 -2.03 5.50 -10.99
C TRP A 67 -3.51 5.79 -11.24
N TYR A 68 -3.83 7.06 -11.39
CA TYR A 68 -5.18 7.60 -11.40
C TYR A 68 -5.46 8.36 -12.70
N ILE A 69 -6.57 8.02 -13.35
CA ILE A 69 -7.09 8.70 -14.54
C ILE A 69 -8.61 8.64 -14.56
N LYS A 70 -9.28 9.76 -14.86
CA LYS A 70 -10.74 9.84 -15.08
C LYS A 70 -11.56 9.02 -14.06
N ASP A 71 -11.39 9.33 -12.77
CA ASP A 71 -12.13 8.70 -11.66
C ASP A 71 -11.85 7.20 -11.46
N THR A 72 -10.76 6.69 -12.04
CA THR A 72 -10.36 5.28 -11.95
C THR A 72 -8.91 5.16 -11.51
N ILE A 73 -8.66 4.26 -10.55
CA ILE A 73 -7.30 3.79 -10.23
C ILE A 73 -6.99 2.62 -11.16
N ILE A 74 -5.91 2.74 -11.90
CA ILE A 74 -5.37 1.74 -12.81
C ILE A 74 -4.14 1.11 -12.17
N THR A 75 -3.96 -0.19 -12.41
CA THR A 75 -2.79 -0.95 -11.97
C THR A 75 -2.15 -1.61 -13.18
N THR A 76 -0.93 -1.21 -13.51
CA THR A 76 -0.18 -1.68 -14.69
C THR A 76 1.31 -1.79 -14.37
N GLN A 77 2.08 -2.46 -15.22
CA GLN A 77 3.55 -2.52 -15.11
C GLN A 77 4.24 -1.24 -15.62
N ALA A 78 3.51 -0.34 -16.29
CA ALA A 78 3.96 0.98 -16.70
C ALA A 78 2.81 1.98 -16.59
N ALA A 79 3.06 3.19 -16.10
CA ALA A 79 2.02 4.22 -16.07
C ALA A 79 1.92 4.93 -17.43
N ALA A 80 0.70 5.12 -17.91
CA ALA A 80 0.40 6.08 -18.98
C ALA A 80 0.15 7.48 -18.38
N ASP A 81 -0.18 8.48 -19.21
CA ASP A 81 -0.35 9.93 -18.93
C ASP A 81 -1.26 10.38 -17.74
N GLY A 82 -1.59 9.50 -16.80
CA GLY A 82 -2.31 9.83 -15.56
C GLY A 82 -1.40 10.29 -14.42
N LYS A 83 -2.00 10.37 -13.22
CA LYS A 83 -1.31 10.77 -11.99
C LYS A 83 -0.92 9.55 -11.18
N ILE A 84 0.34 9.43 -10.79
CA ILE A 84 0.79 8.29 -9.96
C ILE A 84 0.28 8.47 -8.53
N LEU A 85 -0.12 7.37 -7.88
CA LEU A 85 -0.46 7.43 -6.47
C LEU A 85 0.81 7.67 -5.65
N HIS A 86 0.74 8.60 -4.71
CA HIS A 86 1.86 8.93 -3.83
C HIS A 86 1.29 9.44 -2.51
N GLY A 87 1.81 9.00 -1.37
CA GLY A 87 1.28 9.31 -0.04
C GLY A 87 0.19 8.35 0.43
N SER A 88 -0.61 8.78 1.42
CA SER A 88 -1.55 7.89 2.10
C SER A 88 -2.71 7.45 1.21
N PHE A 89 -3.15 6.22 1.40
CA PHE A 89 -4.32 5.63 0.75
C PHE A 89 -5.26 5.05 1.80
N ARG A 90 -6.56 5.28 1.61
CA ARG A 90 -7.64 4.68 2.39
C ARG A 90 -8.77 4.24 1.47
N LYS A 91 -9.29 3.06 1.73
CA LYS A 91 -10.56 2.55 1.19
C LYS A 91 -11.50 2.36 2.37
N LEU A 92 -12.71 2.88 2.25
CA LEU A 92 -13.79 2.71 3.21
C LEU A 92 -14.87 1.82 2.60
N PHE A 93 -15.54 1.05 3.44
CA PHE A 93 -16.79 0.38 3.12
C PHE A 93 -17.94 1.40 3.00
N ASN A 94 -19.11 0.95 2.52
CA ASN A 94 -20.29 1.80 2.37
C ASN A 94 -20.81 2.37 3.71
N ASP A 95 -20.62 1.61 4.80
CA ASP A 95 -20.93 2.05 6.16
C ASP A 95 -19.88 3.04 6.73
N LYS A 96 -18.91 3.44 5.91
CA LYS A 96 -17.78 4.33 6.22
C LYS A 96 -16.72 3.73 7.16
N ASN A 97 -16.81 2.43 7.48
CA ASN A 97 -15.75 1.74 8.19
C ASN A 97 -14.51 1.58 7.29
N LEU A 98 -13.33 1.56 7.91
CA LEU A 98 -12.07 1.40 7.18
C LEU A 98 -12.01 -0.03 6.61
N ALA A 99 -11.69 -0.15 5.31
CA ALA A 99 -11.60 -1.42 4.60
C ALA A 99 -10.14 -1.77 4.24
N GLU A 100 -9.37 -0.78 3.81
CA GLU A 100 -7.95 -0.92 3.48
C GLU A 100 -7.23 0.41 3.71
N GLU A 101 -5.98 0.35 4.16
CA GLU A 101 -5.13 1.52 4.35
C GLU A 101 -3.68 1.16 4.07
N GLY A 102 -2.92 2.15 3.63
CA GLY A 102 -1.48 2.04 3.42
C GLY A 102 -0.92 3.31 2.81
N THR A 103 0.33 3.23 2.34
CA THR A 103 1.01 4.33 1.68
C THR A 103 1.49 3.87 0.31
N PHE A 104 1.46 4.80 -0.65
CA PHE A 104 2.14 4.65 -1.92
C PHE A 104 3.37 5.55 -1.96
N ASP A 105 4.45 5.04 -2.52
CA ASP A 105 5.60 5.84 -2.95
C ASP A 105 5.79 5.66 -4.46
N ASN A 106 5.63 6.74 -5.21
CA ASN A 106 5.78 6.79 -6.68
C ASN A 106 5.02 5.68 -7.42
N GLY A 107 3.78 5.46 -7.03
CA GLY A 107 2.90 4.45 -7.58
C GLY A 107 3.12 3.04 -7.03
N LEU A 108 4.07 2.81 -6.13
CA LEU A 108 4.36 1.51 -5.54
C LEU A 108 3.82 1.43 -4.11
N LYS A 109 3.28 0.28 -3.71
CA LYS A 109 2.90 0.06 -2.31
C LYS A 109 4.15 0.12 -1.42
N ASP A 110 4.06 0.85 -0.32
CA ASP A 110 5.16 1.01 0.62
C ASP A 110 4.68 0.97 2.08
N GLY A 111 5.53 0.47 2.96
CA GLY A 111 5.28 0.33 4.39
C GLY A 111 4.23 -0.75 4.72
N HIS A 112 3.52 -0.56 5.84
CA HIS A 112 2.50 -1.50 6.28
C HIS A 112 1.16 -1.23 5.63
N TRP A 113 0.69 -2.22 4.87
CA TRP A 113 -0.66 -2.24 4.34
C TRP A 113 -1.56 -3.08 5.23
N LYS A 114 -2.72 -2.53 5.56
CA LYS A 114 -3.70 -3.17 6.44
C LYS A 114 -5.04 -3.24 5.74
N SER A 115 -5.80 -4.28 6.09
CA SER A 115 -7.20 -4.43 5.69
C SER A 115 -8.03 -4.90 6.86
N TRP A 116 -9.32 -4.59 6.85
CA TRP A 116 -10.24 -4.88 7.94
C TRP A 116 -11.47 -5.63 7.43
N TYR A 117 -12.14 -6.31 8.34
CA TYR A 117 -13.48 -6.81 8.14
C TYR A 117 -14.50 -5.66 8.21
N PRO A 118 -15.71 -5.82 7.62
CA PRO A 118 -16.78 -4.82 7.74
C PRO A 118 -17.12 -4.45 9.19
N GLY A 119 -16.98 -5.39 10.13
CA GLY A 119 -17.14 -5.14 11.56
C GLY A 119 -16.03 -4.33 12.23
N GLY A 120 -15.02 -3.87 11.49
CA GLY A 120 -13.93 -3.02 11.98
C GLY A 120 -12.74 -3.76 12.60
N ASN A 121 -12.80 -5.09 12.72
CA ASN A 121 -11.66 -5.89 13.18
C ASN A 121 -10.60 -5.99 12.09
N LEU A 122 -9.32 -5.89 12.48
CA LEU A 122 -8.20 -6.06 11.56
C LEU A 122 -8.29 -7.46 10.94
N LYS A 123 -8.18 -7.53 9.61
CA LYS A 123 -8.22 -8.77 8.83
C LYS A 123 -6.83 -9.21 8.42
N MET A 124 -6.02 -8.27 7.93
CA MET A 124 -4.69 -8.60 7.42
C MET A 124 -3.77 -7.40 7.54
N MET A 125 -2.49 -7.67 7.78
CA MET A 125 -1.40 -6.72 7.70
C MET A 125 -0.25 -7.32 6.88
N ILE A 126 0.27 -6.57 5.92
CA ILE A 126 1.37 -6.98 5.03
C ILE A 126 2.41 -5.86 5.00
N SER A 127 3.68 -6.22 5.10
CA SER A 127 4.81 -5.30 4.91
C SER A 127 5.20 -5.23 3.43
N TRP A 128 5.26 -4.02 2.89
CA TRP A 128 5.68 -3.73 1.53
C TRP A 128 6.91 -2.83 1.55
N ASP A 129 7.81 -3.06 0.61
CA ASP A 129 8.97 -2.20 0.33
C ASP A 129 9.04 -2.02 -1.19
N LYS A 130 8.84 -0.78 -1.66
CA LYS A 130 8.90 -0.42 -3.09
C LYS A 130 8.15 -1.39 -4.01
N GLY A 131 6.90 -1.70 -3.65
CA GLY A 131 6.00 -2.52 -4.44
C GLY A 131 6.18 -4.03 -4.30
N GLU A 132 7.05 -4.48 -3.40
CA GLU A 132 7.31 -5.90 -3.15
C GLU A 132 6.98 -6.25 -1.70
N MET A 133 6.35 -7.41 -1.48
CA MET A 133 6.09 -7.89 -0.13
C MET A 133 7.40 -8.35 0.52
N ASN A 134 7.86 -7.57 1.49
CA ASN A 134 9.10 -7.77 2.22
C ASN A 134 8.86 -7.56 3.71
N GLY A 135 8.98 -8.63 4.49
CA GLY A 135 8.75 -8.62 5.93
C GLY A 135 7.56 -9.47 6.36
N GLU A 136 6.86 -9.03 7.39
CA GLU A 136 5.81 -9.85 8.01
C GLU A 136 4.47 -9.73 7.27
N VAL A 137 3.76 -10.86 7.20
CA VAL A 137 2.35 -10.95 6.88
C VAL A 137 1.61 -11.58 8.05
N ILE A 138 0.52 -10.96 8.48
CA ILE A 138 -0.34 -11.46 9.56
C ILE A 138 -1.78 -11.42 9.07
N GLU A 139 -2.49 -12.52 9.27
CA GLU A 139 -3.92 -12.66 9.00
C GLU A 139 -4.64 -12.98 10.30
N TYR A 140 -5.73 -12.28 10.53
CA TYR A 140 -6.57 -12.35 11.71
C TYR A 140 -7.95 -12.86 11.30
N GLY A 141 -8.62 -13.57 12.21
CA GLY A 141 -10.01 -13.93 12.05
C GLY A 141 -10.93 -12.78 12.46
N GLU A 142 -12.23 -12.90 12.20
CA GLU A 142 -13.22 -11.88 12.56
C GLU A 142 -13.30 -11.62 14.07
N ASN A 143 -12.87 -12.58 14.90
CA ASN A 143 -12.76 -12.44 16.35
C ASN A 143 -11.45 -11.75 16.82
N GLY A 144 -10.63 -11.26 15.88
CA GLY A 144 -9.34 -10.62 16.17
C GLY A 144 -8.19 -11.59 16.51
N MET A 145 -8.42 -12.90 16.53
CA MET A 145 -7.36 -13.87 16.78
C MET A 145 -6.48 -14.06 15.54
N ILE A 146 -5.17 -14.18 15.74
CA ILE A 146 -4.25 -14.53 14.64
C ILE A 146 -4.59 -15.92 14.12
N MET A 147 -4.84 -16.00 12.81
CA MET A 147 -5.10 -17.25 12.10
C MET A 147 -3.89 -17.70 11.31
N LYS A 148 -3.12 -16.76 10.79
CA LYS A 148 -1.89 -17.05 10.03
C LYS A 148 -0.87 -15.94 10.24
N LYS A 149 0.40 -16.29 10.30
CA LYS A 149 1.51 -15.33 10.24
C LYS A 149 2.69 -15.91 9.48
N GLY A 150 3.44 -15.09 8.77
CA GLY A 150 4.61 -15.57 8.04
C GLY A 150 5.57 -14.47 7.66
N LYS A 151 6.69 -14.87 7.06
CA LYS A 151 7.71 -13.97 6.52
C LYS A 151 7.76 -14.06 5.00
N MET A 152 7.77 -12.90 4.37
CA MET A 152 7.87 -12.69 2.94
C MET A 152 9.20 -12.03 2.59
N LYS A 153 9.76 -12.44 1.46
CA LYS A 153 10.89 -11.78 0.81
C LYS A 153 10.71 -11.89 -0.70
N ASP A 154 10.86 -10.78 -1.42
CA ASP A 154 10.76 -10.68 -2.87
C ASP A 154 9.44 -11.30 -3.39
N ASN A 155 8.33 -10.95 -2.73
CA ASN A 155 6.98 -11.47 -3.01
C ASN A 155 6.77 -12.98 -2.78
N LYS A 156 7.71 -13.66 -2.12
CA LYS A 156 7.63 -15.11 -1.83
C LYS A 156 7.78 -15.38 -0.34
N PHE A 157 7.16 -16.46 0.16
CA PHE A 157 7.40 -16.89 1.53
C PHE A 157 8.87 -17.30 1.71
N ASN A 158 9.51 -16.74 2.72
CA ASN A 158 10.92 -16.99 3.02
C ASN A 158 11.15 -16.87 4.54
N GLY A 159 11.44 -17.99 5.18
CA GLY A 159 11.43 -18.15 6.63
C GLY A 159 10.36 -19.13 7.07
N TYR A 160 9.30 -18.65 7.72
CA TYR A 160 8.24 -19.52 8.23
C TYR A 160 6.85 -19.06 7.83
N ILE A 161 5.91 -20.00 7.89
CA ILE A 161 4.47 -19.77 7.95
C ILE A 161 3.97 -20.50 9.19
N MET A 162 3.23 -19.80 10.05
CA MET A 162 2.50 -20.37 11.17
C MET A 162 1.01 -20.25 10.91
N THR A 163 0.27 -21.35 10.97
CA THR A 163 -1.17 -21.40 10.73
C THR A 163 -1.87 -22.01 11.94
N LYS A 164 -2.91 -21.34 12.44
CA LYS A 164 -3.73 -21.82 13.55
C LYS A 164 -4.60 -23.00 13.09
N GLN A 165 -4.52 -24.10 13.82
CA GLN A 165 -5.29 -25.30 13.60
C GLN A 165 -6.61 -25.25 14.38
N ALA A 166 -7.54 -26.15 14.04
CA ALA A 166 -8.85 -26.24 14.71
C ALA A 166 -8.75 -26.50 16.22
N ASN A 167 -7.71 -27.22 16.68
CA ASN A 167 -7.43 -27.46 18.09
C ASN A 167 -6.84 -26.24 18.83
N GLY A 168 -6.66 -25.10 18.14
CA GLY A 168 -6.10 -23.86 18.68
C GLY A 168 -4.57 -23.77 18.65
N GLN A 169 -3.85 -24.85 18.34
CA GLN A 169 -2.40 -24.85 18.21
C GLN A 169 -1.95 -24.26 16.87
N PHE A 170 -0.67 -23.91 16.74
CA PHE A 170 -0.10 -23.46 15.48
C PHE A 170 0.76 -24.55 14.85
N ASN A 171 0.50 -24.87 13.58
CA ASN A 171 1.43 -25.60 12.75
C ASN A 171 2.46 -24.61 12.17
N LYS A 172 3.74 -24.95 12.22
CA LYS A 172 4.83 -24.15 11.66
C LYS A 172 5.47 -24.87 10.48
N GLU A 173 5.52 -24.21 9.34
CA GLU A 173 6.15 -24.70 8.13
C GLU A 173 7.29 -23.75 7.74
N ILE A 174 8.40 -24.30 7.26
CA ILE A 174 9.57 -23.53 6.83
C ILE A 174 9.54 -23.40 5.30
N TYR A 175 9.86 -22.22 4.80
CA TYR A 175 9.87 -21.91 3.38
C TYR A 175 11.17 -21.22 3.00
N LYS A 176 11.68 -21.51 1.81
CA LYS A 176 12.81 -20.81 1.21
C LYS A 176 12.47 -20.48 -0.24
N ASN A 177 12.55 -19.20 -0.59
CA ASN A 177 12.26 -18.69 -1.93
C ASN A 177 10.89 -19.16 -2.49
N GLY A 178 9.88 -19.28 -1.63
CA GLY A 178 8.52 -19.69 -1.99
C GLY A 178 8.27 -21.19 -1.92
N GLU A 179 9.29 -22.03 -1.73
CA GLU A 179 9.16 -23.49 -1.65
C GLU A 179 9.21 -23.97 -0.21
N ARG A 180 8.33 -24.93 0.13
CA ARG A 180 8.29 -25.54 1.47
C ARG A 180 9.53 -26.40 1.66
N GLU A 181 10.27 -26.15 2.73
CA GLU A 181 11.34 -27.04 3.17
C GLU A 181 10.72 -28.22 3.92
N ASN A 182 10.95 -29.43 3.41
CA ASN A 182 10.65 -30.65 4.15
C ASN A 182 11.72 -30.78 5.24
N VAL A 183 11.37 -30.42 6.47
CA VAL A 183 12.19 -30.73 7.63
C VAL A 183 12.18 -32.25 7.75
N LYS A 184 13.22 -32.92 7.25
CA LYS A 184 13.50 -34.30 7.63
C LYS A 184 13.87 -34.23 9.10
N ASP A 185 12.97 -34.66 9.96
CA ASP A 185 13.27 -34.89 11.37
C ASP A 185 14.56 -35.72 11.44
N LYS A 186 15.60 -35.15 12.05
CA LYS A 186 16.85 -35.83 12.38
C LYS A 186 16.74 -36.40 13.79
#